data_AF-A0A6N7AEV2-F1
#
_entry.id   AF-A0A6N7AEV2-F1
#
_cell.length_a   1.000
_cell.length_b   1.000
_cell.length_c   1.000
_cell.angle_alpha   90.00
_cell.angle_beta   90.00
_cell.angle_gamma   90.00
#
_symmetry.space_group_name_H-M   'P 1'
#
loop_
_entity.id
_entity.type
_entity.pdbx_description
1 polymer ?
#
loop_
_entity_poly.entity_id
_entity_poly.type
_entity_poly.pdbx_seq_one_letter_code
_entity_poly.pdbx_strand_id
1 'polypeptide(L)'
;MEKVDKFEEYKLLNERAQKLSERRQNTTQIYLTINTAIFGAVAFIVRDSGLSGWPLVLVALPLFAVGILACFIWLGIMNKIELFLDWQYDQLRNMEEEIPGSSKILNAENKKFYEPIKNGKKKFSFSLQEAWLPRLLIFLFILYASAMIVSVCNGWL
;
A
#
# COMPACT_ATOMS: atom_id res chain seq x y z
N MET A 1 -42.92 -7.39 4.99
CA MET A 1 -41.47 -7.14 4.92
C MET A 1 -40.88 -8.23 4.05
N GLU A 2 -40.45 -7.87 2.85
CA GLU A 2 -39.78 -8.78 1.91
C GLU A 2 -38.55 -9.37 2.61
N LYS A 3 -38.47 -10.69 2.74
CA LYS A 3 -37.30 -11.33 3.34
C LYS A 3 -36.15 -11.15 2.37
N VAL A 4 -35.20 -10.30 2.74
CA VAL A 4 -33.92 -10.20 2.03
C VAL A 4 -33.30 -11.60 2.01
N ASP A 5 -32.95 -12.08 0.82
CA ASP A 5 -32.26 -13.35 0.67
C ASP A 5 -30.84 -13.20 1.23
N LYS A 6 -30.57 -13.86 2.35
CA LYS A 6 -29.27 -13.84 3.03
C LYS A 6 -28.12 -14.28 2.14
N PHE A 7 -28.39 -15.17 1.18
CA PHE A 7 -27.38 -15.60 0.22
C PHE A 7 -27.06 -14.50 -0.80
N GLU A 8 -28.04 -13.74 -1.27
CA GLU A 8 -27.79 -12.59 -2.14
C GLU A 8 -27.08 -11.46 -1.41
N GLU A 9 -27.45 -11.17 -0.16
CA GLU A 9 -26.71 -10.19 0.65
C GLU A 9 -25.24 -10.60 0.83
N TYR A 10 -24.99 -11.89 1.11
CA TYR A 10 -23.65 -12.45 1.22
C TYR A 10 -22.86 -12.30 -0.08
N LYS A 11 -23.49 -12.63 -1.21
CA LYS A 11 -22.87 -12.50 -2.55
C LYS A 11 -22.51 -11.05 -2.86
N LEU A 12 -23.42 -10.11 -2.62
CA LEU A 12 -23.18 -8.68 -2.84
C LEU A 12 -22.03 -8.15 -1.98
N LEU A 13 -21.96 -8.56 -0.71
CA LEU A 13 -20.88 -8.16 0.18
C LEU A 13 -19.53 -8.75 -0.25
N ASN A 14 -19.52 -10.01 -0.70
CA ASN A 14 -18.34 -10.68 -1.21
C ASN A 14 -17.80 -10.01 -2.48
N GLU A 15 -18.69 -9.69 -3.43
CA GLU A 15 -18.32 -8.93 -4.64
C GLU A 15 -17.75 -7.55 -4.30
N ARG A 16 -18.30 -6.89 -3.28
CA ARG A 16 -17.79 -5.60 -2.79
C ARG A 16 -16.40 -5.73 -2.18
N ALA A 17 -16.15 -6.79 -1.40
CA ALA A 17 -14.83 -7.07 -0.82
C ALA A 17 -13.79 -7.35 -1.91
N GLN A 18 -14.15 -8.10 -2.96
CA GLN A 18 -13.29 -8.34 -4.12
C GLN A 18 -12.92 -7.03 -4.84
N LYS A 19 -13.90 -6.18 -5.16
CA LYS A 19 -13.65 -4.87 -5.80
C LYS A 19 -12.74 -3.97 -4.96
N LEU A 20 -12.86 -4.04 -3.64
CA LEU A 20 -12.00 -3.27 -2.74
C LEU A 20 -10.56 -3.81 -2.70
N SER A 21 -10.40 -5.13 -2.76
CA SER A 21 -9.09 -5.77 -2.93
C SER A 21 -8.43 -5.37 -4.26
N GLU A 22 -9.19 -5.37 -5.36
CA GLU A 22 -8.70 -4.88 -6.67
C GLU A 22 -8.29 -3.40 -6.59
N ARG A 23 -9.07 -2.57 -5.91
CA ARG A 23 -8.74 -1.15 -5.68
C ARG A 23 -7.41 -0.97 -4.92
N ARG A 24 -7.11 -1.85 -3.96
CA ARG A 24 -5.84 -1.87 -3.23
C ARG A 24 -4.66 -2.12 -4.17
N GLN A 25 -4.79 -3.11 -5.05
CA GLN A 25 -3.77 -3.44 -6.05
C GLN A 25 -3.56 -2.30 -7.06
N ASN A 26 -4.66 -1.71 -7.56
CA ASN A 26 -4.60 -0.56 -8.46
C ASN A 26 -3.93 0.67 -7.79
N THR A 27 -4.27 0.95 -6.54
CA THR A 27 -3.64 2.02 -5.75
C THR A 27 -2.12 1.81 -5.67
N THR A 28 -1.70 0.59 -5.37
CA THR A 28 -0.27 0.22 -5.34
C THR A 28 0.42 0.48 -6.68
N GLN A 29 -0.18 0.05 -7.80
CA GLN A 29 0.38 0.28 -9.13
C GLN A 29 0.50 1.76 -9.48
N ILE A 30 -0.49 2.58 -9.12
CA ILE A 30 -0.46 4.03 -9.34
C ILE A 30 0.72 4.66 -8.60
N TYR A 31 0.90 4.35 -7.31
CA TYR A 31 2.00 4.91 -6.53
C TYR A 31 3.36 4.41 -6.98
N LEU A 32 3.49 3.15 -7.39
CA LEU A 32 4.74 2.65 -7.98
C LEU A 32 5.09 3.40 -9.27
N THR A 33 4.11 3.65 -10.13
CA THR A 33 4.29 4.42 -11.36
C THR A 33 4.73 5.85 -11.07
N ILE A 34 4.07 6.54 -10.13
CA ILE A 34 4.43 7.90 -9.72
C ILE A 34 5.87 7.96 -9.20
N ASN A 35 6.24 7.06 -8.29
CA ASN A 35 7.59 7.05 -7.73
C ASN A 35 8.65 6.71 -8.78
N THR A 36 8.36 5.79 -9.70
CA THR A 36 9.25 5.46 -10.82
C THR A 36 9.45 6.67 -11.74
N ALA A 37 8.37 7.40 -12.06
CA ALA A 37 8.44 8.62 -12.86
C ALA A 37 9.28 9.70 -12.17
N ILE A 38 9.16 9.87 -10.85
CA ILE A 38 9.98 10.79 -10.07
C ILE A 38 11.46 10.40 -10.15
N PHE A 39 11.80 9.12 -9.95
CA PHE A 39 13.18 8.65 -10.10
C PHE A 39 13.72 8.88 -11.52
N GLY A 40 12.91 8.63 -12.54
CA GLY A 40 13.26 8.91 -13.94
C GLY A 40 13.54 10.39 -14.18
N ALA A 41 12.68 11.28 -13.66
CA ALA A 41 12.85 12.73 -13.76
C ALA A 41 14.13 13.20 -13.04
N VAL A 42 14.40 12.70 -11.83
CA VAL A 42 15.63 13.01 -11.09
C VAL A 42 16.86 12.53 -11.86
N ALA A 43 16.84 11.30 -12.38
CA ALA A 43 17.95 10.75 -13.17
C ALA A 43 18.22 11.58 -14.44
N PHE A 44 17.16 12.01 -15.12
CA PHE A 44 17.26 12.91 -16.28
C PHE A 44 17.86 14.27 -15.90
N ILE A 45 17.40 14.89 -14.80
CA ILE A 45 17.94 16.17 -14.33
C ILE A 45 19.42 16.03 -13.98
N VAL A 46 19.82 14.97 -13.27
CA VAL A 46 21.23 14.75 -12.88
C VAL A 46 22.13 14.52 -14.09
N ARG A 47 21.65 13.86 -15.15
CA ARG A 47 22.46 13.50 -16.31
C ARG A 47 22.49 14.57 -17.40
N ASP A 48 21.34 15.14 -17.74
CA ASP A 48 21.13 15.87 -19.00
C ASP A 48 20.84 17.36 -18.81
N SER A 49 20.65 17.86 -17.58
CA SER A 49 20.31 19.28 -17.35
C SER A 49 21.49 20.24 -17.49
N GLY A 50 22.73 19.75 -17.46
CA GLY A 50 23.94 20.58 -17.39
C GLY A 50 24.07 21.38 -16.08
N LEU A 51 23.18 21.15 -15.11
CA LEU A 51 23.24 21.78 -13.79
C LEU A 51 24.29 21.05 -12.94
N SER A 52 25.16 21.82 -12.30
CA SER A 52 26.14 21.35 -11.32
C SER A 52 25.97 22.11 -10.00
N GLY A 53 26.44 21.52 -8.91
CA GLY A 53 26.44 22.09 -7.58
C GLY A 53 25.04 22.37 -7.01
N TRP A 54 24.93 23.50 -6.31
CA TRP A 54 23.70 23.89 -5.59
C TRP A 54 22.44 24.06 -6.46
N PRO A 55 22.51 24.62 -7.69
CA PRO A 55 21.35 24.67 -8.60
C PRO A 55 20.72 23.31 -8.86
N LEU A 56 21.54 22.25 -9.01
CA LEU A 56 21.05 20.89 -9.22
C LEU A 56 20.25 20.39 -8.01
N VAL A 57 20.76 20.61 -6.80
CA VAL A 57 20.08 20.26 -5.54
C VAL A 57 18.78 21.02 -5.40
N LEU A 58 18.77 22.31 -5.73
CA LEU A 58 17.59 23.17 -5.59
C LEU A 58 16.42 22.71 -6.50
N VAL A 59 16.73 22.14 -7.67
CA VAL A 59 15.72 21.58 -8.58
C VAL A 59 15.31 20.16 -8.16
N ALA A 60 16.24 19.31 -7.74
CA ALA A 60 15.97 17.89 -7.45
C ALA A 60 15.34 17.65 -6.06
N LEU A 61 15.69 18.44 -5.05
CA LEU A 61 15.21 18.26 -3.68
C LEU A 61 13.67 18.32 -3.55
N PRO A 62 12.95 19.25 -4.24
CA PRO A 62 11.50 19.23 -4.28
C PRO A 62 10.90 17.93 -4.85
N LEU A 63 11.53 17.32 -5.87
CA LEU A 63 11.06 16.04 -6.43
C LEU A 63 11.16 14.91 -5.40
N PHE A 64 12.25 14.86 -4.63
CA PHE A 64 12.39 13.89 -3.54
C PHE A 64 11.33 14.12 -2.45
N ALA A 65 11.06 15.37 -2.08
CA ALA A 65 10.01 15.69 -1.12
C ALA A 65 8.62 15.24 -1.59
N VAL A 66 8.31 15.42 -2.89
CA VAL A 66 7.07 14.94 -3.50
C VAL A 66 6.99 13.42 -3.46
N GLY A 67 8.09 12.70 -3.76
CA GLY A 67 8.14 11.24 -3.68
C GLY A 67 7.89 10.70 -2.27
N ILE A 68 8.52 11.30 -1.26
CA ILE A 68 8.31 10.97 0.15
C ILE A 68 6.85 11.22 0.56
N LEU A 69 6.29 12.37 0.17
CA LEU A 69 4.91 12.72 0.47
C LEU A 69 3.93 11.74 -0.20
N ALA A 70 4.19 11.34 -1.46
CA ALA A 70 3.41 10.32 -2.14
C ALA A 70 3.44 8.97 -1.39
N CYS A 71 4.60 8.58 -0.85
CA CYS A 71 4.72 7.37 -0.04
C CYS A 71 3.93 7.44 1.28
N PHE A 72 3.89 8.61 1.95
CA PHE A 72 3.07 8.79 3.15
C PHE A 72 1.57 8.71 2.85
N ILE A 73 1.12 9.33 1.75
CA ILE A 73 -0.28 9.23 1.32
C ILE A 73 -0.62 7.78 1.00
N TRP A 74 0.27 7.07 0.30
CA TRP A 74 0.09 5.66 -0.02
C TRP A 74 -0.09 4.82 1.26
N LEU A 75 0.80 4.97 2.25
CA LEU A 75 0.65 4.29 3.56
C LEU A 75 -0.70 4.59 4.22
N GLY A 76 -1.13 5.86 4.20
CA GLY A 76 -2.42 6.27 4.77
C GLY A 76 -3.61 5.62 4.08
N ILE A 77 -3.57 5.47 2.75
CA ILE A 77 -4.64 4.81 1.99
C ILE A 77 -4.65 3.31 2.25
N MET A 78 -3.49 2.65 2.28
CA MET A 78 -3.41 1.20 2.52
C MET A 78 -3.99 0.82 3.89
N ASN A 79 -3.66 1.57 4.94
CA ASN A 79 -4.20 1.34 6.27
C ASN A 79 -5.74 1.44 6.32
N LYS A 80 -6.31 2.42 5.60
CA LYS A 80 -7.77 2.60 5.53
C LYS A 80 -8.45 1.46 4.78
N ILE A 81 -7.85 1.02 3.67
CA ILE A 81 -8.38 -0.09 2.87
C ILE A 81 -8.29 -1.41 3.65
N GLU A 82 -7.18 -1.66 4.36
CA GLU A 82 -7.02 -2.85 5.21
C GLU A 82 -8.09 -2.89 6.30
N LEU A 83 -8.27 -1.81 7.06
CA LEU A 83 -9.26 -1.76 8.14
C LEU A 83 -10.69 -2.03 7.60
N PHE A 84 -11.01 -1.49 6.43
CA PHE A 84 -12.32 -1.67 5.83
C PHE A 84 -12.51 -3.08 5.25
N LEU A 85 -11.48 -3.67 4.66
CA LEU A 85 -11.48 -5.08 4.23
C LEU A 85 -11.63 -6.03 5.41
N ASP A 86 -10.85 -5.83 6.48
CA ASP A 86 -10.93 -6.63 7.71
C ASP A 86 -12.38 -6.63 8.24
N TRP A 87 -13.01 -5.45 8.32
CA TRP A 87 -14.41 -5.35 8.74
C TRP A 87 -15.38 -6.10 7.81
N GLN A 88 -15.21 -6.01 6.48
CA GLN A 88 -16.08 -6.72 5.53
C GLN A 88 -15.92 -8.24 5.63
N TYR A 89 -14.70 -8.73 5.76
CA TYR A 89 -14.44 -10.16 5.96
C TYR A 89 -14.99 -10.67 7.28
N ASP A 90 -14.95 -9.86 8.35
CA ASP A 90 -15.60 -10.19 9.62
C ASP A 90 -17.12 -10.35 9.43
N GLN A 91 -17.76 -9.43 8.70
CA GLN A 91 -19.19 -9.54 8.40
C GLN A 91 -19.51 -10.77 7.55
N LEU A 92 -18.75 -11.05 6.49
CA LEU A 92 -18.94 -12.24 5.66
C LEU A 92 -18.86 -13.54 6.47
N ARG A 93 -17.92 -13.63 7.41
CA ARG A 93 -17.78 -14.79 8.30
C ARG A 93 -18.97 -14.95 9.25
N ASN A 94 -19.48 -13.86 9.79
CA ASN A 94 -20.69 -13.88 10.62
C ASN A 94 -21.90 -14.34 9.80
N MET A 95 -22.04 -13.87 8.55
CA MET A 95 -23.10 -14.30 7.65
C MET A 95 -23.01 -15.79 7.29
N GLU A 96 -21.80 -16.35 7.11
CA GLU A 96 -21.61 -17.79 6.89
C GLU A 96 -22.15 -18.65 8.05
N GLU A 97 -22.21 -18.13 9.28
CA GLU A 97 -22.77 -18.85 10.43
C GLU A 97 -24.30 -18.96 10.38
N GLU A 98 -24.94 -17.99 9.75
CA GLU A 98 -26.41 -17.90 9.65
C GLU A 98 -26.98 -18.63 8.42
N ILE A 99 -26.14 -18.96 7.44
CA ILE A 99 -26.56 -19.64 6.20
C ILE A 99 -26.58 -21.17 6.42
N PRO A 100 -27.76 -21.82 6.34
CA PRO A 100 -27.87 -23.26 6.50
C PRO A 100 -27.11 -24.01 5.39
N GLY A 101 -26.27 -24.97 5.78
CA GLY A 101 -25.49 -25.77 4.81
C GLY A 101 -24.23 -25.08 4.28
N SER A 102 -23.86 -23.89 4.78
CA SER A 102 -22.59 -23.27 4.43
C SER A 102 -21.41 -24.13 4.88
N SER A 103 -20.43 -24.28 4.00
CA SER A 103 -19.15 -24.94 4.29
C SER A 103 -18.20 -24.09 5.15
N LYS A 104 -18.60 -22.85 5.49
CA LYS A 104 -17.87 -21.92 6.38
C LYS A 104 -16.40 -21.73 5.95
N ILE A 105 -16.19 -21.55 4.65
CA ILE A 105 -14.85 -21.55 4.04
C ILE A 105 -14.05 -20.34 4.54
N LEU A 106 -14.68 -19.17 4.64
CA LEU A 106 -13.98 -17.96 5.11
C LEU A 106 -13.60 -18.09 6.59
N ASN A 107 -14.44 -18.74 7.39
CA ASN A 107 -14.11 -19.09 8.78
C ASN A 107 -12.94 -20.09 8.87
N ALA A 108 -12.94 -21.13 8.03
CA ALA A 108 -11.85 -22.10 7.97
C ALA A 108 -10.53 -21.46 7.50
N GLU A 109 -10.59 -20.56 6.52
CA GLU A 109 -9.45 -19.78 6.03
C GLU A 109 -8.88 -18.88 7.14
N ASN A 110 -9.76 -18.12 7.81
CA ASN A 110 -9.38 -17.26 8.92
C ASN A 110 -8.64 -18.04 10.01
N LYS A 111 -9.20 -19.18 10.43
CA LYS A 111 -8.58 -20.07 11.43
C LYS A 111 -7.23 -20.62 11.01
N LYS A 112 -7.04 -20.89 9.71
CA LYS A 112 -5.81 -21.49 9.18
C LYS A 112 -4.68 -20.48 9.00
N PHE A 113 -5.01 -19.26 8.56
CA PHE A 113 -4.03 -18.27 8.10
C PHE A 113 -3.96 -16.99 8.92
N TYR A 114 -5.06 -16.56 9.55
CA TYR A 114 -5.20 -15.22 10.10
C TYR A 114 -5.44 -15.18 11.62
N GLU A 115 -5.99 -16.24 12.22
CA GLU A 115 -6.15 -16.34 13.68
C GLU A 115 -4.79 -16.16 14.38
N PRO A 116 -4.72 -15.29 15.40
CA PRO A 116 -3.49 -15.08 16.13
C PRO A 116 -3.12 -16.37 16.88
N ILE A 117 -1.86 -16.79 16.74
CA ILE A 117 -1.27 -17.76 17.68
C ILE A 117 -1.35 -17.12 19.08
N LYS A 118 -1.55 -17.93 20.15
CA LYS A 118 -1.68 -17.55 21.59
C LYS A 118 -0.81 -16.40 22.12
N ASN A 119 0.22 -15.95 21.38
CA ASN A 119 1.08 -14.81 21.66
C ASN A 119 0.68 -13.49 20.96
N GLY A 120 -0.56 -13.35 20.48
CA GLY A 120 -1.11 -12.07 19.99
C GLY A 120 -0.56 -11.58 18.64
N LYS A 121 0.21 -12.40 17.92
CA LYS A 121 0.70 -12.07 16.57
C LYS A 121 -0.16 -12.79 15.52
N LYS A 122 -0.83 -12.02 14.65
CA LYS A 122 -1.48 -12.55 13.43
C LYS A 122 -0.42 -13.32 12.63
N LYS A 123 -0.72 -14.57 12.24
CA LYS A 123 0.24 -15.50 11.61
C LYS A 123 0.61 -15.07 10.19
N PHE A 124 -0.31 -14.43 9.49
CA PHE A 124 -0.13 -13.96 8.13
C PHE A 124 -0.96 -12.69 7.93
N SER A 125 -0.31 -11.58 7.56
CA SER A 125 -1.02 -10.43 7.01
C SER A 125 -0.28 -9.98 5.77
N PHE A 126 -0.91 -10.12 4.60
CA PHE A 126 -0.43 -9.55 3.35
C PHE A 126 -0.17 -8.03 3.48
N SER A 127 -0.81 -7.36 4.45
CA SER A 127 -0.53 -5.95 4.78
C SER A 127 0.90 -5.70 5.24
N LEU A 128 1.54 -6.63 5.95
CA LEU A 128 2.93 -6.44 6.40
C LEU A 128 3.90 -6.34 5.22
N GLN A 129 3.69 -7.12 4.16
CA GLN A 129 4.54 -7.09 2.97
C GLN A 129 4.26 -5.84 2.11
N GLU A 130 3.00 -5.45 1.95
CA GLU A 130 2.66 -4.28 1.15
C GLU A 130 2.98 -2.96 1.84
N ALA A 131 2.85 -2.87 3.17
CA ALA A 131 3.26 -1.70 3.94
C ALA A 131 4.79 -1.52 4.00
N TRP A 132 5.56 -2.53 3.63
CA TRP A 132 7.02 -2.45 3.56
C TRP A 132 7.50 -1.69 2.32
N LEU A 133 6.79 -1.79 1.18
CA LEU A 133 7.18 -1.14 -0.08
C LEU A 133 7.28 0.41 0.03
N PRO A 134 6.26 1.14 0.54
CA PRO A 134 6.38 2.59 0.68
C PRO A 134 7.51 3.00 1.63
N ARG A 135 7.76 2.22 2.70
CA ARG A 135 8.85 2.49 3.65
C ARG A 135 10.22 2.35 3.00
N LEU A 136 10.39 1.33 2.15
CA LEU A 136 11.60 1.14 1.37
C LEU A 136 11.82 2.32 0.41
N LEU A 137 10.77 2.80 -0.26
CA LEU A 137 10.88 3.97 -1.15
C LEU A 137 11.22 5.24 -0.38
N ILE A 138 10.62 5.48 0.78
CA ILE A 138 10.99 6.62 1.65
C ILE A 138 12.47 6.55 2.02
N PHE A 139 12.95 5.38 2.43
CA PHE A 139 14.36 5.17 2.75
C PHE A 139 15.26 5.47 1.54
N LEU A 140 14.90 4.98 0.35
CA LEU A 140 15.63 5.27 -0.88
C LEU A 140 15.64 6.77 -1.19
N PHE A 141 14.51 7.47 -1.10
CA PHE A 141 14.47 8.91 -1.35
C PHE A 141 15.36 9.70 -0.39
N ILE A 142 15.36 9.35 0.91
CA ILE A 142 16.23 9.97 1.91
C ILE A 142 17.70 9.68 1.59
N LEU A 143 18.03 8.43 1.26
CA LEU A 143 19.38 8.02 0.89
C LEU A 143 19.88 8.82 -0.33
N TYR A 144 19.11 8.86 -1.42
CA TYR A 144 19.47 9.59 -2.63
C TYR A 144 19.59 11.09 -2.40
N ALA A 145 18.65 11.70 -1.66
CA ALA A 145 18.73 13.11 -1.31
C ALA A 145 19.98 13.43 -0.48
N SER A 146 20.32 12.59 0.50
CA SER A 146 21.52 12.77 1.33
C SER A 146 22.81 12.62 0.53
N ALA A 147 22.88 11.60 -0.34
CA ALA A 147 24.04 11.37 -1.22
C ALA A 147 24.25 12.55 -2.16
N MET A 148 23.18 13.12 -2.70
CA MET A 148 23.24 14.27 -3.58
C MET A 148 23.76 15.52 -2.87
N ILE A 149 23.28 15.80 -1.65
CA ILE A 149 23.78 16.93 -0.84
C ILE A 149 25.26 16.76 -0.52
N VAL A 150 25.67 15.57 -0.09
CA VAL A 150 27.09 15.26 0.23
C VAL A 150 27.97 15.41 -1.02
N SER A 151 27.50 14.95 -2.18
CA SER A 151 28.24 15.08 -3.44
C SER A 151 28.50 16.53 -3.81
N VAL A 152 27.51 17.40 -3.64
CA VAL A 152 27.67 18.84 -3.89
C VAL A 152 28.56 19.51 -2.85
N CYS A 153 28.46 19.13 -1.57
CA CYS A 153 29.36 19.66 -0.52
C CYS A 153 30.83 19.29 -0.76
N ASN A 154 31.10 18.09 -1.31
CA ASN A 154 32.45 17.63 -1.64
C ASN A 154 32.94 18.11 -3.02
N GLY A 155 32.12 18.87 -3.77
CA GLY A 155 32.46 19.37 -5.10
C GLY A 155 32.56 18.28 -6.18
N TRP A 156 31.93 17.12 -5.96
CA TRP A 156 31.88 16.03 -6.94
C TRP A 156 30.78 16.23 -8.01
N LEU A 157 29.74 17.00 -7.67
CA LEU A 157 28.65 17.45 -8.55
C LEU A 157 28.56 18.96 -8.48
#